data_AF-A0ABD0RHD9-F1
#
_entry.id   AF-A0ABD0RHD9-F1
#
_cell.length_a   1.000
_cell.length_b   1.000
_cell.length_c   1.000
_cell.angle_alpha   90.00
_cell.angle_beta   90.00
_cell.angle_gamma   90.00
#
_symmetry.space_group_name_H-M   'P 1'
#
loop_
_entity.id
_entity.type
_entity.pdbx_description
1 polymer ?
#
loop_
_entity_poly.entity_id
_entity_poly.type
_entity_poly.pdbx_seq_one_letter_code
_entity_poly.pdbx_strand_id
1 'polypeptide(L)' 'FYWGHKEILLPVYKNMADAMKKHPEVDVLISFASLRSAYDSTIETMQYPQ' A
#
# COMPACT_ATOMS: atom_id res chain seq x y z
N PHE A 1 -1.57 -14.86 4.67
CA PHE A 1 -1.04 -14.32 5.94
C PHE A 1 -1.70 -15.04 7.10
N TYR A 2 -1.09 -15.04 8.28
CA TYR A 2 -1.66 -15.69 9.47
C TYR A 2 -2.15 -14.64 10.46
N TRP A 3 -3.35 -14.86 10.99
CA TRP A 3 -3.89 -14.17 12.16
C TRP A 3 -4.04 -15.19 13.30
N GLY A 4 -3.02 -15.28 14.15
CA GLY A 4 -2.86 -16.40 15.08
C GLY A 4 -2.68 -17.72 14.32
N HIS A 5 -3.57 -18.68 14.55
CA HIS A 5 -3.59 -19.97 13.83
C HIS A 5 -4.51 -19.99 12.61
N LYS A 6 -5.21 -18.88 12.31
CA LYS A 6 -6.13 -18.78 11.16
C LYS A 6 -5.42 -18.17 9.96
N GLU A 7 -5.61 -18.75 8.79
CA GLU A 7 -5.17 -18.15 7.53
C GLU A 7 -6.13 -17.04 7.06
N ILE A 8 -5.54 -15.95 6.60
CA ILE A 8 -6.23 -14.82 5.97
C ILE A 8 -5.56 -14.45 4.64
N LEU A 9 -6.34 -13.86 3.75
CA LEU A 9 -5.85 -13.31 2.48
C LEU A 9 -5.72 -11.80 2.60
N LEU A 10 -4.58 -11.26 2.18
CA LEU A 10 -4.42 -9.81 1.99
C LEU A 10 -4.40 -9.52 0.49
N PRO A 11 -5.12 -8.49 0.03
CA PRO A 11 -5.14 -8.12 -1.38
C PRO A 11 -3.80 -7.51 -1.80
N VAL A 12 -3.33 -7.89 -2.99
CA VAL A 12 -2.14 -7.31 -3.62
C VAL A 12 -2.58 -6.64 -4.91
N TYR A 13 -2.24 -5.36 -5.06
CA TYR A 13 -2.60 -4.56 -6.21
C TYR A 13 -1.37 -4.25 -7.05
N LYS A 14 -1.55 -4.22 -8.38
CA LYS A 14 -0.51 -3.79 -9.31
C LYS A 14 -0.35 -2.27 -9.32
N ASN A 15 -1.46 -1.54 -9.22
CA ASN A 15 -1.48 -0.07 -9.28
C ASN A 15 -1.87 0.49 -7.92
N MET A 16 -1.21 1.57 -7.50
CA MET A 16 -1.46 2.23 -6.21
C MET A 16 -2.89 2.79 -6.15
N ALA A 17 -3.37 3.39 -7.23
CA ALA A 17 -4.72 3.97 -7.31
C ALA A 17 -5.84 2.96 -6.99
N ASP A 18 -5.68 1.69 -7.40
CA ASP A 18 -6.66 0.64 -7.12
C ASP A 18 -6.69 0.28 -5.62
N ALA A 19 -5.54 0.32 -4.95
CA ALA A 19 -5.44 0.08 -3.52
C ALA A 19 -6.07 1.23 -2.73
N MET A 20 -5.70 2.48 -3.03
CA MET A 20 -6.19 3.68 -2.35
C MET A 20 -7.71 3.82 -2.46
N LYS A 21 -8.28 3.56 -3.64
CA LYS A 21 -9.73 3.63 -3.84
C LYS A 21 -10.51 2.56 -3.07
N LYS A 22 -9.94 1.36 -2.91
CA LYS A 22 -10.63 0.22 -2.28
C LYS A 22 -10.52 0.21 -0.75
N HIS A 23 -9.53 0.90 -0.19
CA HIS A 23 -9.27 0.99 1.25
C HIS A 23 -9.15 2.46 1.68
N PRO A 24 -10.21 3.27 1.58
CA PRO A 24 -10.18 4.69 1.95
C PRO A 24 -9.96 4.93 3.45
N GLU A 25 -10.04 3.89 4.29
CA GLU A 25 -9.78 3.96 5.72
C GLU A 25 -8.29 3.94 6.10
N VAL A 26 -7.40 3.69 5.14
CA VAL A 26 -5.95 3.60 5.40
C VAL A 26 -5.32 4.99 5.36
N ASP A 27 -4.56 5.32 6.41
CA ASP A 27 -3.90 6.62 6.62
C ASP A 27 -2.35 6.53 6.67
N VAL A 28 -1.79 5.31 6.57
CA VAL A 28 -0.35 5.07 6.64
C VAL A 28 0.10 4.14 5.52
N LEU A 29 1.13 4.56 4.78
CA LEU A 29 1.83 3.74 3.79
C LEU A 29 3.25 3.43 4.25
N ILE A 30 3.61 2.14 4.27
CA ILE A 30 4.98 1.67 4.53
C ILE A 30 5.63 1.29 3.21
N SER A 31 6.59 2.09 2.74
CA SER A 31 7.32 1.81 1.50
C SER A 31 8.51 0.89 1.75
N PHE A 32 8.50 -0.26 1.08
CA PHE A 32 9.64 -1.17 0.96
C PHE A 32 10.31 -1.07 -0.42
N ALA A 33 10.08 0.03 -1.14
CA ALA A 33 10.71 0.29 -2.42
C ALA A 33 12.24 0.31 -2.27
N SER A 34 12.94 -0.20 -3.29
CA SER A 34 14.41 -0.11 -3.35
C SER A 34 14.87 1.36 -3.35
N LEU A 35 16.16 1.60 -3.06
CA LEU A 35 16.71 2.97 -3.09
C LEU A 35 16.44 3.72 -4.40
N ARG A 36 16.38 2.99 -5.53
CA ARG A 36 16.17 3.59 -6.85
C ARG A 36 14.71 3.96 -7.12
N SER A 37 13.77 3.35 -6.41
CA SER A 37 12.32 3.53 -6.62
C SER A 37 11.64 4.20 -5.43
N ALA A 38 12.33 4.39 -4.31
CA ALA A 38 11.79 5.00 -3.09
C ALA A 38 11.28 6.42 -3.33
N TYR A 39 12.02 7.24 -4.09
CA TYR A 39 11.62 8.61 -4.38
C TYR A 39 10.30 8.68 -5.15
N ASP A 40 10.24 8.06 -6.34
CA ASP A 40 9.06 8.13 -7.21
C ASP A 40 7.81 7.55 -6.54
N SER A 41 7.93 6.39 -5.89
CA SER A 41 6.80 5.76 -5.19
C SER A 41 6.28 6.58 -4.01
N THR A 42 7.16 7.29 -3.30
CA THR A 42 6.75 8.17 -2.20
C THR A 42 6.05 9.42 -2.74
N ILE A 43 6.56 10.04 -3.80
CA ILE A 43 5.93 11.21 -4.42
C ILE A 43 4.55 10.85 -5.01
N GLU A 44 4.42 9.67 -5.64
CA GLU A 44 3.12 9.15 -6.09
C GLU A 44 2.14 8.99 -4.92
N THR A 45 2.59 8.44 -3.80
CA THR A 45 1.76 8.25 -2.59
C THR A 45 1.21 9.58 -2.06
N MET A 46 2.00 10.64 -2.07
CA MET A 46 1.59 11.96 -1.55
C MET A 46 0.49 12.64 -2.39
N GLN A 47 0.15 12.10 -3.56
CA GLN A 47 -0.97 12.58 -4.38
C GLN A 47 -2.33 12.10 -3.85
N TYR A 48 -2.36 11.13 -2.94
CA TYR A 48 -3.59 10.60 -2.35
C TYR A 48 -3.86 11.29 -1.00
N PRO A 49 -4.92 12.10 -0.89
CA PRO A 49 -5.27 12.79 0.35
C PRO A 49 -5.67 11.78 1.43
N GLN A 50 -5.38 12.13 2.69
CA GLN A 50 -5.69 11.36 3.89
C GLN A 50 -7.04 11.81 4.48
#